data_AF-A0A0D7Q237-F1
#
_entry.id   AF-A0A0D7Q237-F1
#
_cell.length_a   1.000
_cell.length_b   1.000
_cell.length_c   1.000
_cell.angle_alpha   90.00
_cell.angle_beta   90.00
_cell.angle_gamma   90.00
#
_symmetry.space_group_name_H-M   'P 1'
#
loop_
_entity.id
_entity.type
_entity.pdbx_description
1 polymer ?
#
loop_
_entity_poly.entity_id
_entity_poly.type
_entity_poly.pdbx_seq_one_letter_code
_entity_poly.pdbx_strand_id
1 'polypeptide(L)'
;MRRIIVSILFLSVLAGSLSVSGFCFGEHRFLSDQEFIDAAVQELMKGRGTYSLLHAGGSNTAVSGVPYVSKEEFISDNPDCCSIASINYPRDSGPQFTILDRVLGRAAKLVKVKYKERWTEDGEPKVQVVDGYLGLTNCGEVNHARDYWWK
;
A
#
# COMPACT_ATOMS: atom_id res chain seq x y z
N MET A 1 14.74 3.65 -41.10
CA MET A 1 13.47 3.79 -40.34
C MET A 1 12.87 2.45 -39.90
N ARG A 2 12.48 1.53 -40.81
CA ARG A 2 11.84 0.25 -40.43
C ARG A 2 12.59 -0.57 -39.37
N ARG A 3 13.92 -0.70 -39.47
CA ARG A 3 14.73 -1.44 -38.49
C ARG A 3 14.70 -0.81 -37.09
N ILE A 4 14.76 0.53 -37.02
CA ILE A 4 14.71 1.29 -35.76
C ILE A 4 13.36 1.08 -35.07
N ILE A 5 12.26 1.17 -35.83
CA ILE A 5 10.90 0.96 -35.30
C ILE A 5 10.76 -0.46 -34.72
N VAL A 6 11.26 -1.48 -35.42
CA VAL A 6 11.20 -2.88 -34.94
C VAL A 6 12.02 -3.05 -33.66
N SER A 7 13.22 -2.47 -33.58
CA SER A 7 14.05 -2.54 -32.37
C SER A 7 13.41 -1.85 -31.17
N ILE A 8 12.82 -0.67 -31.36
CA ILE A 8 12.11 0.05 -30.31
C ILE A 8 10.92 -0.79 -29.82
N LEU A 9 10.12 -1.32 -30.74
CA LEU A 9 8.97 -2.16 -30.40
C LEU A 9 9.38 -3.38 -29.58
N PHE A 10 10.46 -4.06 -29.99
CA PHE A 10 10.99 -5.22 -29.27
C PHE A 10 11.43 -4.86 -27.85
N LEU A 11 12.18 -3.75 -27.69
CA LEU A 11 12.60 -3.27 -26.37
C LEU A 11 11.40 -2.89 -25.48
N SER A 12 10.37 -2.26 -26.06
CA SER A 12 9.15 -1.93 -25.31
C SER A 12 8.40 -3.18 -24.82
N VAL A 13 8.32 -4.23 -25.64
CA VAL A 13 7.69 -5.50 -25.24
C VAL A 13 8.49 -6.17 -24.13
N LEU A 14 9.82 -6.21 -24.25
CA LEU A 14 10.69 -6.77 -23.21
C LEU A 14 10.53 -6.01 -21.88
N ALA A 15 10.61 -4.68 -21.92
CA ALA A 15 10.42 -3.85 -20.73
C ALA A 15 9.04 -4.06 -20.09
N GLY A 16 7.99 -4.11 -20.91
CA GLY A 16 6.64 -4.41 -20.45
C GLY A 16 6.53 -5.80 -19.80
N SER A 17 7.16 -6.82 -20.37
CA SER A 17 7.13 -8.19 -19.80
C SER A 17 7.84 -8.30 -18.45
N LEU A 18 8.96 -7.60 -18.29
CA LEU A 18 9.67 -7.49 -17.01
C LEU A 18 8.83 -6.74 -15.98
N SER A 19 8.19 -5.65 -16.39
CA SER A 19 7.28 -4.87 -15.55
C SER A 19 6.09 -5.70 -15.06
N VAL A 20 5.43 -6.44 -15.95
CA VAL A 20 4.31 -7.34 -15.58
C VAL A 20 4.77 -8.47 -14.65
N SER A 21 6.02 -8.90 -14.75
CA SER A 21 6.61 -9.89 -13.86
C SER A 21 7.00 -9.32 -12.48
N GLY A 22 6.86 -8.01 -12.26
CA GLY A 22 7.18 -7.35 -11.00
C GLY A 22 8.61 -6.82 -10.88
N PHE A 23 9.34 -6.67 -12.00
CA PHE A 23 10.71 -6.14 -11.96
C PHE A 23 10.70 -4.65 -11.58
N CYS A 24 11.47 -4.28 -10.56
CA CYS A 24 11.69 -2.88 -10.20
C CYS A 24 12.83 -2.32 -11.04
N PHE A 25 12.51 -1.40 -11.95
CA PHE A 25 13.52 -0.74 -12.77
C PHE A 25 14.39 0.25 -11.98
N GLY A 26 13.89 0.83 -10.89
CA GLY A 26 14.66 1.74 -10.05
C GLY A 26 15.79 1.04 -9.28
N GLU A 27 15.58 -0.22 -8.89
CA GLU A 27 16.54 -1.01 -8.12
C GLU A 27 17.20 -2.13 -8.93
N HIS A 28 16.80 -2.30 -10.20
CA HIS A 28 17.27 -3.35 -11.09
C HIS A 28 17.14 -4.78 -10.54
N ARG A 29 16.08 -5.05 -9.78
CA ARG A 29 15.81 -6.36 -9.17
C ARG A 29 14.33 -6.61 -8.94
N PHE A 30 14.00 -7.83 -8.53
CA PHE A 30 12.69 -8.15 -7.97
C PHE A 30 12.73 -7.94 -6.46
N LEU A 31 11.65 -7.39 -5.91
CA LEU A 31 11.43 -7.33 -4.47
C LEU A 31 10.82 -8.66 -3.99
N SER A 32 11.23 -9.07 -2.80
CA SER A 32 10.62 -10.18 -2.07
C SER A 32 9.29 -9.77 -1.42
N ASP A 33 8.46 -10.75 -1.09
CA ASP A 33 7.19 -10.50 -0.39
C ASP A 33 7.41 -9.79 0.96
N GLN A 34 8.52 -10.07 1.67
CA GLN A 34 8.85 -9.38 2.92
C GLN A 34 9.17 -7.91 2.68
N GLU A 35 9.83 -7.54 1.59
CA GLU A 35 10.14 -6.15 1.26
C GLU A 35 8.87 -5.35 0.93
N PHE A 36 7.89 -5.98 0.27
CA PHE A 36 6.57 -5.37 0.08
C PHE A 36 5.84 -5.14 1.39
N ILE A 37 5.87 -6.13 2.30
CA ILE A 37 5.28 -6.00 3.64
C ILE A 37 5.97 -4.89 4.42
N ASP A 38 7.29 -4.83 4.37
CA ASP A 38 8.09 -3.82 5.06
C ASP A 38 7.76 -2.41 4.57
N ALA A 39 7.63 -2.23 3.26
CA ALA A 39 7.25 -0.94 2.67
C ALA A 39 5.81 -0.54 3.04
N ALA A 40 4.88 -1.50 3.11
CA ALA A 40 3.52 -1.27 3.59
C ALA A 40 3.50 -0.82 5.06
N VAL A 41 4.26 -1.49 5.93
CA VAL A 41 4.42 -1.10 7.34
C VAL A 41 5.02 0.30 7.45
N GLN A 42 6.07 0.58 6.68
CA GLN A 42 6.71 1.89 6.68
C GLN A 42 5.73 3.00 6.28
N GLU A 43 4.85 2.76 5.31
CA GLU A 43 3.80 3.70 4.93
C GLU A 43 2.80 3.94 6.06
N LEU A 44 2.31 2.87 6.72
CA LEU A 44 1.41 3.01 7.87
C LEU A 44 2.04 3.79 9.03
N MET A 45 3.34 3.60 9.24
CA MET A 45 4.10 4.28 10.31
C MET A 45 4.36 5.76 10.05
N LYS A 46 4.30 6.25 8.81
CA LYS A 46 4.42 7.70 8.53
C LYS A 46 3.38 8.54 9.27
N GLY A 47 2.35 7.89 9.82
CA GLY A 47 1.36 8.50 10.70
C GLY A 47 0.32 9.26 9.89
N ARG A 48 -0.93 9.17 10.35
CA ARG A 48 -1.93 10.18 10.03
C ARG A 48 -1.73 11.24 11.09
N GLY A 49 -1.38 12.47 10.69
CA GLY A 49 -1.25 13.59 11.61
C GLY A 49 -2.61 13.91 12.26
N THR A 50 -3.12 15.12 12.06
CA THR A 50 -4.51 15.40 12.44
C THR A 50 -5.46 14.93 11.33
N TYR A 51 -6.48 14.16 11.67
CA TYR A 51 -7.52 13.72 10.75
C TYR A 51 -8.91 13.81 11.40
N SER A 52 -9.97 13.78 10.59
CA SER A 52 -11.35 13.86 11.09
C SER A 52 -11.96 12.46 11.20
N LEU A 53 -12.48 12.13 12.38
CA LEU A 53 -13.33 10.95 12.58
C LEU A 53 -14.79 11.32 12.39
N LEU A 54 -15.48 10.57 11.54
CA LEU A 54 -16.93 10.67 11.37
C LEU A 54 -17.62 9.81 12.44
N HIS A 55 -18.35 10.43 13.35
CA HIS A 55 -19.11 9.72 14.37
C HIS A 55 -20.49 9.28 13.85
N ALA A 56 -21.06 8.26 14.49
CA ALA A 56 -22.45 7.84 14.30
C ALA A 56 -23.39 9.00 14.69
N GLY A 57 -23.81 9.79 13.70
CA GLY A 57 -24.51 11.06 13.89
C GLY A 57 -24.05 12.17 12.94
N GLY A 58 -22.99 11.94 12.16
CA GLY A 58 -22.54 12.86 11.11
C GLY A 58 -21.63 13.99 11.60
N SER A 59 -21.28 14.02 12.89
CA SER A 59 -20.30 14.97 13.44
C SER A 59 -18.88 14.51 13.09
N ASN A 60 -18.03 15.46 12.70
CA ASN A 60 -16.62 15.24 12.48
C ASN A 60 -15.82 15.78 13.66
N THR A 61 -15.00 14.94 14.29
CA THR A 61 -14.08 15.36 15.35
C THR A 61 -12.66 15.28 14.83
N ALA A 62 -11.90 16.38 14.96
CA ALA A 62 -10.48 16.38 14.65
C ALA A 62 -9.73 15.63 15.76
N VAL A 63 -9.05 14.55 15.38
CA VAL A 63 -8.20 13.76 16.27
C VAL A 63 -6.76 13.75 15.78
N SER A 64 -5.83 13.56 16.70
CA SER A 64 -4.40 13.43 16.38
C SER A 64 -4.00 11.97 16.44
N GLY A 65 -3.52 11.43 15.32
CA GLY A 65 -2.97 10.08 15.28
C GLY A 65 -1.70 9.98 16.11
N VAL A 66 -1.55 8.87 16.82
CA VAL A 66 -0.35 8.54 17.60
C VAL A 66 0.43 7.49 16.81
N PRO A 67 1.51 7.88 16.11
CA PRO A 67 2.28 6.95 15.29
C PRO A 67 3.03 5.92 16.14
N TYR A 68 3.50 4.86 15.49
CA TYR A 68 4.46 3.93 16.10
C TYR A 68 5.86 4.54 16.07
N VAL A 69 6.60 4.36 17.15
CA VAL A 69 7.98 4.86 17.32
C VAL A 69 8.94 4.08 16.43
N SER A 70 8.72 2.78 16.27
CA SER A 70 9.56 1.92 15.45
C SER A 70 8.79 0.78 14.78
N LYS A 71 9.45 0.15 13.80
CA LYS A 71 8.90 -1.00 13.08
C LYS A 71 8.74 -2.20 14.03
N GLU A 72 9.67 -2.35 14.96
CA GLU A 72 9.66 -3.40 15.97
C GLU A 72 8.48 -3.23 16.92
N GLU A 73 8.18 -1.99 17.34
CA GLU A 73 6.97 -1.68 18.11
C GLU A 73 5.71 -2.05 17.31
N PHE A 74 5.64 -1.62 16.04
CA PHE A 74 4.52 -1.93 15.16
C PHE A 74 4.28 -3.45 15.05
N ILE A 75 5.34 -4.22 14.80
CA ILE A 75 5.26 -5.68 14.64
C ILE A 75 4.88 -6.35 15.97
N SER A 76 5.49 -5.92 17.08
CA SER A 76 5.21 -6.46 18.42
C SER A 76 3.74 -6.23 18.82
N ASP A 77 3.18 -5.06 18.51
CA ASP A 77 1.80 -4.73 18.82
C ASP A 77 0.79 -5.41 17.88
N ASN A 78 1.22 -5.80 16.68
CA ASN A 78 0.39 -6.34 15.61
C ASN A 78 0.98 -7.62 14.99
N PRO A 79 1.10 -8.72 15.77
CA PRO A 79 1.74 -9.95 15.32
C PRO A 79 1.04 -10.61 14.11
N ASP A 80 -0.27 -10.36 13.94
CA ASP A 80 -1.07 -10.90 12.85
C ASP A 80 -1.18 -9.93 11.65
N CYS A 81 -0.37 -8.88 11.59
CA CYS A 81 -0.63 -7.76 10.68
C CYS A 81 -0.70 -8.17 9.22
N CYS A 82 0.39 -8.67 8.69
CA CYS A 82 0.66 -8.38 7.30
C CYS A 82 0.80 -9.66 6.48
N SER A 83 0.12 -9.71 5.34
CA SER A 83 0.24 -10.83 4.40
C SER A 83 0.02 -10.36 2.97
N ILE A 84 0.64 -11.06 2.02
CA ILE A 84 0.38 -10.82 0.61
C ILE A 84 -1.02 -11.33 0.28
N ALA A 85 -1.86 -10.45 -0.22
CA ALA A 85 -3.17 -10.76 -0.74
C ALA A 85 -3.12 -11.01 -2.25
N SER A 86 -4.06 -11.82 -2.75
CA SER A 86 -4.28 -11.94 -4.18
C SER A 86 -4.75 -10.61 -4.76
N ILE A 87 -4.21 -10.19 -5.91
CA ILE A 87 -4.64 -8.98 -6.61
C ILE A 87 -6.10 -9.10 -7.10
N ASN A 88 -6.67 -10.30 -7.10
CA ASN A 88 -8.05 -10.59 -7.48
C ASN A 88 -8.99 -10.76 -6.26
N TYR A 89 -8.61 -10.28 -5.06
CA TYR A 89 -9.48 -10.29 -3.87
C TYR A 89 -10.80 -9.52 -4.13
N PRO A 90 -11.91 -9.76 -3.38
CA PRO A 90 -13.23 -9.22 -3.70
C PRO A 90 -13.16 -7.72 -3.98
N ARG A 91 -13.84 -7.30 -5.06
CA ARG A 91 -13.71 -5.94 -5.63
C ARG A 91 -14.05 -4.82 -4.65
N ASP A 92 -14.75 -5.16 -3.58
CA ASP A 92 -15.37 -4.20 -2.68
C ASP A 92 -14.46 -3.79 -1.51
N SER A 93 -13.28 -4.41 -1.36
CA SER A 93 -12.46 -4.25 -0.14
C SER A 93 -11.06 -3.67 -0.35
N GLY A 94 -10.68 -3.30 -1.58
CA GLY A 94 -9.34 -2.77 -1.83
C GLY A 94 -9.14 -2.08 -3.19
N PRO A 95 -7.94 -1.51 -3.43
CA PRO A 95 -7.62 -0.83 -4.68
C PRO A 95 -7.83 -1.73 -5.89
N GLN A 96 -8.50 -1.20 -6.91
CA GLN A 96 -8.67 -1.87 -8.21
C GLN A 96 -7.53 -1.48 -9.13
N PHE A 97 -6.84 -2.47 -9.70
CA PHE A 97 -5.75 -2.23 -10.66
C PHE A 97 -6.16 -2.69 -12.06
N THR A 98 -5.90 -1.83 -13.04
CA THR A 98 -6.08 -2.16 -14.45
C THR A 98 -4.91 -3.01 -14.95
N ILE A 99 -5.08 -3.64 -16.12
CA ILE A 99 -3.96 -4.30 -16.82
C ILE A 99 -2.86 -3.29 -17.12
N LEU A 100 -3.23 -2.05 -17.46
CA LEU A 100 -2.27 -0.99 -17.75
C LEU A 100 -1.43 -0.64 -16.52
N ASP A 101 -2.00 -0.65 -15.32
CA ASP A 101 -1.24 -0.41 -14.08
C ASP A 101 -0.15 -1.48 -13.87
N ARG A 102 -0.44 -2.74 -14.21
CA ARG A 102 0.54 -3.83 -14.15
C ARG A 102 1.65 -3.66 -15.19
N VAL A 103 1.30 -3.30 -16.43
CA VAL A 103 2.29 -3.06 -17.50
C VAL A 103 3.19 -1.87 -17.17
N LEU A 104 2.64 -0.82 -16.57
CA LEU A 104 3.39 0.36 -16.15
C LEU A 104 4.12 0.18 -14.81
N GLY A 105 4.01 -0.99 -14.16
CA GLY A 105 4.67 -1.27 -12.89
C GLY A 105 4.08 -0.51 -11.69
N ARG A 106 2.87 0.05 -11.86
CA ARG A 106 2.13 0.81 -10.84
C ARG A 106 1.35 -0.10 -9.89
N ALA A 107 1.27 -1.40 -10.17
CA ALA A 107 0.57 -2.38 -9.36
C ALA A 107 1.25 -3.75 -9.47
N ALA A 108 2.03 -4.10 -8.45
CA ALA A 108 2.74 -5.37 -8.36
C ALA A 108 2.08 -6.32 -7.37
N LYS A 109 1.76 -5.81 -6.18
CA LYS A 109 1.30 -6.60 -5.03
C LYS A 109 0.25 -5.84 -4.24
N LEU A 110 -0.59 -6.61 -3.55
CA LEU A 110 -1.53 -6.11 -2.57
C LEU A 110 -1.12 -6.69 -1.20
N VAL A 111 -0.90 -5.84 -0.21
CA VAL A 111 -0.60 -6.27 1.16
C VAL A 111 -1.86 -6.06 1.99
N LYS A 112 -2.41 -7.15 2.52
CA LYS A 112 -3.41 -7.07 3.57
C LYS A 112 -2.72 -6.68 4.86
N VAL A 113 -3.27 -5.70 5.55
CA VAL A 113 -2.78 -5.23 6.86
C VAL A 113 -3.90 -5.30 7.88
N LYS A 114 -3.54 -5.60 9.12
CA LYS A 114 -4.42 -5.56 10.29
C LYS A 114 -3.62 -4.99 11.45
N TYR A 115 -3.96 -3.80 11.92
CA TYR A 115 -3.17 -3.11 12.93
C TYR A 115 -4.03 -2.28 13.88
N LYS A 116 -3.46 -1.93 15.03
CA LYS A 116 -4.08 -1.05 16.02
C LYS A 116 -3.81 0.41 15.63
N GLU A 117 -4.81 1.09 15.13
CA GLU A 117 -4.75 2.55 14.97
C GLU A 117 -4.92 3.21 16.33
N ARG A 118 -4.04 4.18 16.63
CA ARG A 118 -4.00 4.89 17.92
C ARG A 118 -4.19 6.38 17.67
N TRP A 119 -5.01 7.02 18.49
CA TRP A 119 -5.21 8.47 18.43
C TRP A 119 -5.54 9.03 19.80
N THR A 120 -5.53 10.36 19.91
CA THR A 120 -5.96 11.08 21.12
C THR A 120 -7.24 11.86 20.82
N GLU A 121 -8.23 11.74 21.71
CA GLU A 121 -9.51 12.47 21.68
C GLU A 121 -9.72 13.07 23.08
N ASP A 122 -9.83 14.40 23.18
CA ASP A 122 -9.92 15.14 24.46
C ASP A 122 -8.79 14.84 25.46
N GLY A 123 -7.59 14.51 24.96
CA GLY A 123 -6.44 14.14 25.77
C GLY A 123 -6.40 12.67 26.18
N GLU A 124 -7.48 11.91 25.93
CA GLU A 124 -7.57 10.50 26.26
C GLU A 124 -7.07 9.63 25.08
N PRO A 125 -6.23 8.62 25.34
CA PRO A 125 -5.79 7.70 24.30
C PRO A 125 -6.92 6.76 23.88
N LYS A 126 -7.07 6.61 22.57
CA LYS A 126 -8.02 5.70 21.94
C LYS A 126 -7.28 4.75 21.00
N VAL A 127 -7.83 3.54 20.87
CA VAL A 127 -7.27 2.48 20.03
C VAL A 127 -8.40 1.74 19.33
N GLN A 128 -8.25 1.47 18.04
CA GLN A 128 -9.12 0.57 17.29
C GLN A 128 -8.30 -0.36 16.43
N VAL A 129 -8.80 -1.58 16.20
CA VAL A 129 -8.20 -2.48 15.21
C VAL A 129 -8.79 -2.14 13.85
N VAL A 130 -7.92 -1.79 12.92
CA VAL A 130 -8.26 -1.51 11.52
C VAL A 130 -7.66 -2.62 10.66
N ASP A 131 -8.42 -3.06 9.67
CA ASP A 131 -7.92 -3.90 8.59
C ASP A 131 -8.10 -3.21 7.24
N GLY A 132 -7.28 -3.60 6.27
CA GLY A 132 -7.38 -3.07 4.92
C GLY A 132 -6.27 -3.57 4.03
N TYR A 133 -6.10 -2.88 2.90
CA TYR A 133 -5.23 -3.32 1.83
C TYR A 133 -4.42 -2.15 1.26
N LEU A 134 -3.11 -2.35 1.15
CA LEU A 134 -2.20 -1.42 0.51
C LEU A 134 -1.77 -1.98 -0.85
N GLY A 135 -1.96 -1.19 -1.89
CA GLY A 135 -1.41 -1.44 -3.22
C GLY A 135 0.03 -1.00 -3.31
N LEU A 136 0.92 -1.83 -3.84
CA LEU A 136 2.32 -1.44 -4.03
C LEU A 136 2.75 -1.55 -5.50
N THR A 137 3.58 -0.60 -5.95
CA THR A 137 4.26 -0.61 -7.25
C THR A 137 5.32 -1.70 -7.29
N ASN A 138 5.93 -1.96 -8.46
CA ASN A 138 7.03 -2.94 -8.56
C ASN A 138 8.22 -2.62 -7.66
N CYS A 139 8.37 -1.36 -7.25
CA CYS A 139 9.46 -0.87 -6.41
C CYS A 139 9.03 -0.65 -4.95
N GLY A 140 7.89 -1.22 -4.52
CA GLY A 140 7.47 -1.16 -3.13
C GLY A 140 6.90 0.19 -2.69
N GLU A 141 6.62 1.10 -3.62
CA GLU A 141 5.95 2.35 -3.28
C GLU A 141 4.45 2.11 -3.13
N VAL A 142 3.82 2.67 -2.10
CA VAL A 142 2.37 2.51 -1.94
C VAL A 142 1.63 3.38 -2.95
N ASN A 143 0.86 2.72 -3.81
CA ASN A 143 -0.02 3.36 -4.77
C ASN A 143 -1.43 3.47 -4.16
N HIS A 144 -1.98 4.69 -4.10
CA HIS A 144 -3.34 4.99 -3.62
C HIS A 144 -3.64 4.71 -2.13
N ALA A 145 -2.67 4.90 -1.23
CA ALA A 145 -2.84 4.67 0.21
C ALA A 145 -3.92 5.51 0.92
N ARG A 146 -4.47 6.57 0.32
CA ARG A 146 -5.29 7.56 1.07
C ARG A 146 -6.80 7.44 0.87
N ASP A 147 -7.28 6.93 -0.26
CA ASP A 147 -8.68 7.18 -0.65
C ASP A 147 -9.66 6.04 -0.31
N TYR A 148 -9.16 4.86 0.07
CA TYR A 148 -10.00 3.65 0.25
C TYR A 148 -10.19 3.19 1.70
N TRP A 149 -9.66 3.91 2.69
CA TRP A 149 -9.72 3.49 4.11
C TRP A 149 -10.97 3.97 4.85
N TRP A 150 -11.86 4.72 4.21
CA TRP A 150 -12.91 5.49 4.89
C TRP A 150 -14.29 5.41 4.20
N LYS A 151 -14.68 4.24 3.70
CA LYS A 151 -16.08 3.96 3.35
C LYS A 151 -16.66 2.89 4.24
#